data_AF-I5B2A0-F1
#
_entry.id   AF-I5B2A0-F1
#
_cell.length_a   1.000
_cell.length_b   1.000
_cell.length_c   1.000
_cell.angle_alpha   90.00
_cell.angle_beta   90.00
_cell.angle_gamma   90.00
#
_symmetry.space_group_name_H-M   'P 1'
#
loop_
_entity.id
_entity.type
_entity.pdbx_description
1 polymer ?
#
loop_
_entity_poly.entity_id
_entity_poly.type
_entity_poly.pdbx_seq_one_letter_code
_entity_poly.pdbx_strand_id
1 'polypeptide(L)'
;MYNEFYNLKFAPFQISCDPAFMWFGEKHKEALATLKYGILDNKGFLLLTGDVGTGKTSLINALIQSLEQDIIYTAVPDPSLIKLDFFNYIAASFGIDREFTSKGAFLAHFKNFLLSASEKNKKVLLIIDEAQLLTQEMLEEIRLLSNIEKPDAKLINIFFIGQNEFNEILNRPQNRAVLQRMTLNYNLNPLTPEEVDEYIRHRLKVAGTQERLFDRDAVQEIFLYSGGFPRRINILCDHSLLSGFVRDQRIIDAGIVKECAKELKIPAHVSNRDINGPFEPDTYPGNKNNPRKKLSARAFEHHPPVPPPPPQVPQPQKQRFPGGNLVILICFFIFAWYFMFPDHFFSTLSQVKEQFNKNQELIQEQKTDQTIQPENQAVVRNIEHPDNPDSPNPRAVFEKKVQGQTENPEELMFAIAPPETELSPESNSSPALLPREKITVRFKYNGSDLIETDLKKLEALSKALVIHPNSKILITGYTDTMENGTYNVKLSEFRANIVRSFLLGVGVKSYQMKIQGRGGQDPIENDDTAWGRMMNRRVEIEVIEFQ
;
A
#
# COMPACT_ATOMS: atom_id res chain seq x y z
N MET A 1 -30.88 -12.12 -2.66
CA MET A 1 -31.22 -13.24 -1.76
C MET A 1 -31.09 -12.86 -0.29
N TYR A 2 -29.92 -12.90 0.37
CA TYR A 2 -29.85 -12.68 1.83
C TYR A 2 -30.41 -11.32 2.29
N ASN A 3 -30.37 -10.29 1.45
CA ASN A 3 -30.94 -8.97 1.74
C ASN A 3 -32.40 -9.04 2.23
N GLU A 4 -33.28 -9.69 1.47
CA GLU A 4 -34.71 -9.85 1.81
C GLU A 4 -34.89 -10.62 3.12
N PHE A 5 -34.05 -11.64 3.35
CA PHE A 5 -34.08 -12.43 4.56
C PHE A 5 -33.78 -11.60 5.81
N TYR A 6 -32.76 -10.75 5.77
CA TYR A 6 -32.36 -9.88 6.88
C TYR A 6 -33.01 -8.47 6.87
N ASN A 7 -34.10 -8.28 6.10
CA ASN A 7 -34.82 -6.99 5.96
C ASN A 7 -33.93 -5.81 5.46
N LEU A 8 -32.90 -6.11 4.67
CA LEU A 8 -31.94 -5.15 4.13
C LEU A 8 -32.38 -4.66 2.75
N LYS A 9 -32.27 -3.35 2.50
CA LYS A 9 -32.55 -2.74 1.18
C LYS A 9 -31.39 -2.90 0.20
N PHE A 10 -30.18 -2.91 0.74
CA PHE A 10 -28.91 -3.00 0.00
C PHE A 10 -28.02 -4.07 0.63
N ALA A 11 -27.04 -4.58 -0.12
CA ALA A 11 -26.08 -5.54 0.44
C ALA A 11 -25.02 -4.76 1.27
N PRO A 12 -24.98 -4.91 2.62
CA PRO A 12 -24.22 -4.03 3.51
C PRO A 12 -22.73 -4.06 3.26
N PHE A 13 -22.16 -5.23 2.93
CA PHE A 13 -20.71 -5.47 2.95
C PHE A 13 -20.08 -5.57 1.55
N GLN A 14 -20.68 -4.93 0.54
CA GLN A 14 -20.03 -4.82 -0.78
C GLN A 14 -18.65 -4.14 -0.68
N ILE A 15 -17.72 -4.61 -1.51
CA ILE A 15 -16.34 -4.08 -1.61
C ILE A 15 -16.30 -2.79 -2.47
N SER A 16 -17.45 -2.35 -3.02
CA SER A 16 -17.61 -1.06 -3.69
C SER A 16 -17.32 0.12 -2.75
N CYS A 17 -16.61 1.13 -3.25
CA CYS A 17 -16.28 2.36 -2.52
C CYS A 17 -17.46 3.36 -2.54
N ASP A 18 -18.67 2.90 -2.23
CA ASP A 18 -19.85 3.76 -2.07
C ASP A 18 -19.66 4.67 -0.84
N PRO A 19 -19.64 6.02 -1.00
CA PRO A 19 -19.48 6.95 0.11
C PRO A 19 -20.54 6.80 1.20
N ALA A 20 -21.75 6.34 0.87
CA ALA A 20 -22.82 6.15 1.85
C ALA A 20 -22.50 5.07 2.89
N PHE A 21 -21.71 4.05 2.51
CA PHE A 21 -21.27 2.97 3.40
C PHE A 21 -19.93 3.24 4.09
N MET A 22 -19.33 4.43 3.89
CA MET A 22 -18.06 4.77 4.53
C MET A 22 -18.27 5.19 5.98
N TRP A 23 -17.94 4.29 6.90
CA TRP A 23 -17.84 4.63 8.32
C TRP A 23 -16.64 5.55 8.57
N PHE A 24 -16.91 6.79 8.98
CA PHE A 24 -15.87 7.72 9.44
C PHE A 24 -15.77 7.67 10.96
N GLY A 25 -14.91 6.80 11.50
CA GLY A 25 -14.43 6.89 12.88
C GLY A 25 -13.72 8.23 13.17
N GLU A 26 -13.49 8.57 14.44
CA GLU A 26 -12.91 9.86 14.82
C GLU A 26 -11.57 10.15 14.12
N LYS A 27 -10.67 9.17 14.13
CA LYS A 27 -9.38 9.18 13.40
C LYS A 27 -9.54 9.48 11.90
N HIS A 28 -10.57 8.94 11.26
CA HIS A 28 -10.86 9.16 9.83
C HIS A 28 -11.39 10.59 9.57
N LYS A 29 -12.18 11.14 10.50
CA LYS A 29 -12.63 12.54 10.43
C LYS A 29 -11.47 13.52 10.63
N GLU A 30 -10.58 13.23 11.58
CA GLU A 30 -9.34 13.97 11.83
C GLU A 30 -8.41 13.95 10.61
N ALA A 31 -8.20 12.78 10.00
CA ALA A 31 -7.46 12.64 8.75
C ALA A 31 -8.05 13.51 7.63
N LEU A 32 -9.36 13.40 7.40
CA LEU A 32 -10.08 14.13 6.37
C LEU A 32 -9.97 15.65 6.56
N ALA A 33 -10.16 16.14 7.80
CA ALA A 33 -10.04 17.55 8.14
C ALA A 33 -8.60 18.08 7.98
N THR A 34 -7.61 17.29 8.41
CA THR A 34 -6.18 17.64 8.32
C THR A 34 -5.71 17.73 6.87
N LEU A 35 -6.06 16.73 6.05
CA LEU A 35 -5.74 16.70 4.62
C LEU A 35 -6.47 17.82 3.86
N LYS A 36 -7.75 18.07 4.17
CA LYS A 36 -8.53 19.18 3.59
C LYS A 36 -7.90 20.54 3.91
N TYR A 37 -7.54 20.80 5.17
CA TYR A 37 -6.81 22.01 5.55
C TYR A 37 -5.48 22.13 4.79
N GLY A 38 -4.73 21.03 4.69
CA GLY A 38 -3.46 20.99 3.96
C GLY A 38 -3.55 21.41 2.50
N ILE A 39 -4.57 20.93 1.79
CA ILE A 39 -4.80 21.26 0.37
C ILE A 39 -5.29 22.70 0.20
N LEU A 40 -6.24 23.13 1.02
CA LEU A 40 -6.80 24.49 0.93
C LEU A 40 -5.77 25.57 1.31
N ASP A 41 -4.89 25.31 2.27
CA ASP A 41 -3.82 26.24 2.69
C ASP A 41 -2.53 26.09 1.86
N ASN A 42 -2.57 25.34 0.75
CA ASN A 42 -1.43 25.08 -0.14
C ASN A 42 -0.15 24.62 0.60
N LYS A 43 -0.28 23.68 1.54
CA LYS A 43 0.86 23.13 2.30
C LYS A 43 1.87 22.35 1.45
N GLY A 44 1.61 22.11 0.17
CA GLY A 44 2.57 21.53 -0.75
C GLY A 44 2.53 20.00 -0.71
N PHE A 45 3.39 19.35 0.07
CA PHE A 45 3.46 17.87 0.08
C PHE A 45 2.62 17.29 1.22
N LEU A 46 1.67 16.44 0.83
CA LEU A 46 0.83 15.64 1.72
C LEU A 46 1.13 14.15 1.47
N LEU A 47 0.97 13.34 2.52
CA LEU A 47 1.19 11.89 2.46
C LEU A 47 0.06 11.13 3.19
N LEU A 48 -0.49 10.12 2.53
CA LEU A 48 -1.41 9.13 3.08
C LEU A 48 -0.84 7.72 2.89
N THR A 49 -0.36 7.11 3.97
CA THR A 49 0.07 5.70 3.99
C THR A 49 -0.96 4.82 4.69
N GLY A 50 -0.71 3.51 4.66
CA GLY A 50 -1.55 2.47 5.26
C GLY A 50 -1.57 1.22 4.39
N ASP A 51 -1.85 0.06 4.98
CA ASP A 51 -1.76 -1.22 4.30
C ASP A 51 -2.84 -1.44 3.22
N VAL A 52 -2.80 -2.60 2.55
CA VAL A 52 -3.82 -2.98 1.56
C VAL A 52 -5.18 -3.19 2.22
N GLY A 53 -6.18 -2.41 1.81
CA GLY A 53 -7.56 -2.58 2.27
C GLY A 53 -7.93 -1.83 3.56
N THR A 54 -7.08 -0.93 4.05
CA THR A 54 -7.36 -0.02 5.20
C THR A 54 -8.36 1.10 4.89
N GLY A 55 -8.67 1.33 3.61
CA GLY A 55 -9.68 2.32 3.19
C GLY A 55 -9.14 3.57 2.48
N LYS A 56 -7.84 3.63 2.15
CA LYS A 56 -7.18 4.75 1.45
C LYS A 56 -8.04 5.37 0.34
N THR A 57 -8.44 4.57 -0.66
CA THR A 57 -9.24 5.01 -1.82
C THR A 57 -10.58 5.64 -1.43
N SER A 58 -11.26 5.12 -0.40
CA SER A 58 -12.51 5.69 0.10
C SER A 58 -12.28 7.06 0.75
N LEU A 59 -11.16 7.23 1.48
CA LEU A 59 -10.77 8.53 2.05
C LEU A 59 -10.41 9.56 0.97
N ILE A 60 -9.80 9.15 -0.15
CA ILE A 60 -9.60 10.03 -1.33
C ILE A 60 -10.94 10.53 -1.85
N ASN A 61 -11.88 9.61 -2.13
CA ASN A 61 -13.17 9.96 -2.71
C ASN A 61 -13.93 10.95 -1.81
N ALA A 62 -13.94 10.70 -0.50
CA ALA A 62 -14.52 11.61 0.49
C ALA A 62 -13.82 12.98 0.54
N LEU A 63 -12.48 13.00 0.47
CA LEU A 63 -11.68 14.23 0.47
C LEU A 63 -11.99 15.08 -0.76
N ILE A 64 -11.99 14.48 -1.95
CA ILE A 64 -12.28 15.16 -3.21
C ILE A 64 -13.72 15.66 -3.26
N GLN A 65 -14.71 14.84 -2.87
CA GLN A 65 -16.11 15.28 -2.74
C GLN A 65 -16.27 16.46 -1.76
N SER A 66 -15.42 16.54 -0.73
CA SER A 66 -15.41 17.67 0.21
C SER A 66 -14.71 18.94 -0.33
N LEU A 67 -14.13 18.91 -1.53
CA LEU A 67 -13.25 19.94 -2.10
C LEU A 67 -13.66 20.45 -3.50
N GLU A 68 -14.67 19.84 -4.15
CA GLU A 68 -14.92 19.95 -5.60
C GLU A 68 -14.96 21.39 -6.16
N GLN A 69 -15.47 22.36 -5.39
CA GLN A 69 -15.60 23.75 -5.85
C GLN A 69 -14.32 24.59 -5.70
N ASP A 70 -13.32 24.14 -4.94
CA ASP A 70 -12.11 24.91 -4.62
C ASP A 70 -10.88 24.46 -5.43
N ILE A 71 -10.90 23.25 -5.99
CA ILE A 71 -9.71 22.59 -6.55
C ILE A 71 -9.78 22.38 -8.08
N ILE A 72 -8.62 22.14 -8.68
CA ILE A 72 -8.44 21.47 -9.97
C ILE A 72 -7.47 20.31 -9.68
N TYR A 73 -7.87 19.07 -9.97
CA TYR A 73 -7.07 17.91 -9.59
C TYR A 73 -6.90 16.89 -10.71
N THR A 74 -5.84 16.09 -10.60
CA THR A 74 -5.65 14.83 -11.33
C THR A 74 -5.12 13.75 -10.39
N ALA A 75 -5.28 12.49 -10.79
CA ALA A 75 -4.64 11.35 -10.15
C ALA A 75 -3.79 10.58 -11.17
N VAL A 76 -2.56 10.23 -10.79
CA VAL A 76 -1.71 9.28 -11.52
C VAL A 76 -1.88 7.91 -10.86
N PRO A 77 -2.59 6.94 -11.51
CA PRO A 77 -2.88 5.64 -10.92
C PRO A 77 -1.76 4.62 -11.14
N ASP A 78 -0.88 4.86 -12.12
CA ASP A 78 0.34 4.10 -12.36
C ASP A 78 1.53 5.07 -12.38
N PRO A 79 2.32 5.14 -11.29
CA PRO A 79 3.48 6.01 -11.21
C PRO A 79 4.77 5.39 -11.81
N SER A 80 4.69 4.22 -12.46
CA SER A 80 5.85 3.54 -13.07
C SER A 80 6.20 4.05 -14.48
N LEU A 81 5.42 5.01 -15.00
CA LEU A 81 5.60 5.65 -16.31
C LEU A 81 7.03 6.20 -16.54
N ILE A 82 7.48 6.13 -17.79
CA ILE A 82 8.72 6.81 -18.24
C ILE A 82 8.51 8.33 -18.13
N LYS A 83 9.56 9.09 -17.81
CA LYS A 83 9.48 10.55 -17.52
C LYS A 83 8.63 11.36 -18.50
N LEU A 84 8.80 11.15 -19.80
CA LEU A 84 8.09 11.96 -20.80
C LEU A 84 6.60 11.62 -20.82
N ASP A 85 6.27 10.33 -20.71
CA ASP A 85 4.91 9.81 -20.63
C ASP A 85 4.22 10.30 -19.34
N PHE A 86 4.93 10.35 -18.21
CA PHE A 86 4.46 10.94 -16.95
C PHE A 86 4.10 12.42 -17.11
N PHE A 87 4.95 13.23 -17.75
CA PHE A 87 4.67 14.63 -18.03
C PHE A 87 3.52 14.82 -19.02
N ASN A 88 3.44 14.01 -20.08
CA ASN A 88 2.36 14.06 -21.07
C ASN A 88 1.02 13.59 -20.49
N TYR A 89 1.02 12.59 -19.61
CA TYR A 89 -0.15 12.13 -18.87
C TYR A 89 -0.70 13.23 -17.94
N ILE A 90 0.19 13.89 -17.17
CA ILE A 90 -0.17 15.01 -16.30
C ILE A 90 -0.71 16.19 -17.13
N ALA A 91 -0.08 16.52 -18.27
CA ALA A 91 -0.57 17.55 -19.17
C ALA A 91 -2.00 17.27 -19.67
N ALA A 92 -2.22 16.09 -20.26
CA ALA A 92 -3.51 15.69 -20.82
C ALA A 92 -4.61 15.68 -19.73
N SER A 93 -4.29 15.14 -18.55
CA SER A 93 -5.26 15.00 -17.45
C SER A 93 -5.62 16.34 -16.77
N PHE A 94 -4.76 17.37 -16.88
CA PHE A 94 -5.08 18.74 -16.48
C PHE A 94 -5.73 19.58 -17.60
N GLY A 95 -6.02 19.00 -18.77
CA GLY A 95 -6.61 19.71 -19.91
C GLY A 95 -5.62 20.65 -20.62
N ILE A 96 -4.34 20.30 -20.65
CA ILE A 96 -3.33 20.98 -21.47
C ILE A 96 -3.26 20.25 -22.81
N ASP A 97 -3.99 20.76 -23.80
CA ASP A 97 -4.18 20.16 -25.13
C ASP A 97 -2.94 20.21 -26.05
N ARG A 98 -1.81 19.68 -25.58
CA ARG A 98 -0.63 19.38 -26.40
C ARG A 98 0.22 18.26 -25.81
N GLU A 99 0.88 17.53 -26.70
CA GLU A 99 2.00 16.67 -26.35
C GLU A 99 3.29 17.50 -26.19
N PHE A 100 4.21 17.02 -25.35
CA PHE A 100 5.53 17.58 -25.13
C PHE A 100 6.63 16.57 -25.48
N THR A 101 7.60 17.02 -26.29
CA THR A 101 8.81 16.26 -26.62
C THR A 101 9.97 16.52 -25.64
N SER A 102 9.79 17.40 -24.66
CA SER A 102 10.80 17.67 -23.63
C SER A 102 10.21 18.22 -22.32
N LYS A 103 10.85 17.86 -21.20
CA LYS A 103 10.58 18.38 -19.86
C LYS A 103 10.60 19.92 -19.80
N GLY A 104 11.50 20.58 -20.52
CA GLY A 104 11.60 22.04 -20.54
C GLY A 104 10.35 22.72 -21.13
N ALA A 105 9.83 22.17 -22.23
CA ALA A 105 8.58 22.66 -22.84
C ALA A 105 7.36 22.40 -21.94
N PHE A 106 7.29 21.22 -21.31
CA PHE A 106 6.26 20.90 -20.32
C PHE A 106 6.27 21.89 -19.15
N LEU A 107 7.41 22.10 -18.49
CA LEU A 107 7.54 22.98 -17.32
C LEU A 107 7.10 24.43 -17.62
N ALA A 108 7.40 24.95 -18.80
CA ALA A 108 6.98 26.29 -19.21
C ALA A 108 5.45 26.42 -19.32
N HIS A 109 4.78 25.46 -19.97
CA HIS A 109 3.32 25.45 -20.07
C HIS A 109 2.64 25.14 -18.73
N PHE A 110 3.17 24.18 -17.97
CA PHE A 110 2.64 23.79 -16.67
C PHE A 110 2.75 24.94 -15.65
N LYS A 111 3.83 25.72 -15.66
CA LYS A 111 3.94 26.95 -14.87
C LYS A 111 2.83 27.95 -15.19
N ASN A 112 2.54 28.18 -16.48
CA ASN A 112 1.48 29.11 -16.88
C ASN A 112 0.10 28.60 -16.44
N PHE A 113 -0.18 27.29 -16.57
CA PHE A 113 -1.38 26.65 -16.05
C PHE A 113 -1.53 26.84 -14.52
N LEU A 114 -0.47 26.57 -13.74
CA LEU A 114 -0.47 26.74 -12.28
C LEU A 114 -0.70 28.20 -11.85
N LEU A 115 -0.14 29.17 -12.58
CA LEU A 115 -0.38 30.61 -12.35
C LEU A 115 -1.84 30.98 -12.65
N SER A 116 -2.38 30.58 -13.81
CA SER A 116 -3.78 30.85 -14.18
C SER A 116 -4.81 30.15 -13.29
N ALA A 117 -4.46 29.01 -12.68
CA ALA A 117 -5.29 28.39 -11.65
C ALA A 117 -5.29 29.24 -10.36
N SER A 118 -4.13 29.69 -9.91
CA SER A 118 -3.99 30.57 -8.74
C SER A 118 -4.70 31.92 -8.92
N GLU A 119 -4.66 32.52 -10.10
CA GLU A 119 -5.41 33.76 -10.43
C GLU A 119 -6.92 33.58 -10.35
N LYS A 120 -7.42 32.37 -10.62
CA LYS A 120 -8.83 31.98 -10.47
C LYS A 120 -9.17 31.50 -9.05
N ASN A 121 -8.26 31.69 -8.09
CA ASN A 121 -8.32 31.18 -6.71
C ASN A 121 -8.48 29.65 -6.59
N LYS A 122 -8.18 28.89 -7.66
CA LYS A 122 -8.24 27.42 -7.65
C LYS A 122 -6.95 26.82 -7.11
N LYS A 123 -7.07 25.82 -6.24
CA LYS A 123 -5.95 25.04 -5.70
C LYS A 123 -5.64 23.89 -6.66
N VAL A 124 -4.39 23.74 -7.11
CA VAL A 124 -4.01 22.61 -7.97
C VAL A 124 -3.56 21.43 -7.09
N LEU A 125 -4.07 20.24 -7.39
CA LEU A 125 -3.80 19.00 -6.65
C LEU A 125 -3.36 17.88 -7.60
N LEU A 126 -2.12 17.42 -7.46
CA LEU A 126 -1.60 16.23 -8.13
C LEU A 126 -1.60 15.06 -7.15
N ILE A 127 -2.47 14.08 -7.35
CA ILE A 127 -2.50 12.85 -6.56
C ILE A 127 -1.60 11.82 -7.24
N ILE A 128 -0.73 11.16 -6.48
CA ILE A 128 0.07 10.02 -6.94
C ILE A 128 -0.35 8.81 -6.11
N ASP A 129 -1.06 7.86 -6.71
CA ASP A 129 -1.50 6.63 -6.04
C ASP A 129 -0.46 5.51 -6.20
N GLU A 130 -0.55 4.48 -5.35
CA GLU A 130 0.43 3.37 -5.23
C GLU A 130 1.91 3.85 -5.21
N ALA A 131 2.17 4.97 -4.53
CA ALA A 131 3.43 5.72 -4.54
C ALA A 131 4.69 4.92 -4.16
N GLN A 132 4.56 3.76 -3.50
CA GLN A 132 5.68 2.82 -3.27
C GLN A 132 6.27 2.26 -4.58
N LEU A 133 5.57 2.38 -5.71
CA LEU A 133 6.05 2.01 -7.04
C LEU A 133 6.89 3.12 -7.72
N LEU A 134 6.99 4.31 -7.13
CA LEU A 134 7.82 5.40 -7.67
C LEU A 134 9.31 5.04 -7.65
N THR A 135 9.99 5.28 -8.77
CA THR A 135 11.46 5.27 -8.80
C THR A 135 12.03 6.48 -8.03
N GLN A 136 13.26 6.35 -7.51
CA GLN A 136 13.98 7.47 -6.90
C GLN A 136 14.08 8.67 -7.87
N GLU A 137 14.25 8.39 -9.16
CA GLU A 137 14.35 9.42 -10.17
C GLU A 137 13.01 10.16 -10.37
N MET A 138 11.88 9.45 -10.34
CA MET A 138 10.55 10.06 -10.42
C MET A 138 10.22 10.89 -9.17
N LEU A 139 10.63 10.43 -7.99
CA LEU A 139 10.52 11.21 -6.74
C LEU A 139 11.23 12.56 -6.84
N GLU A 140 12.42 12.60 -7.45
CA GLU A 140 13.16 13.83 -7.68
C GLU A 140 12.50 14.71 -8.77
N GLU A 141 11.97 14.12 -9.85
CA GLU A 141 11.20 14.88 -10.85
C GLU A 141 9.96 15.54 -10.24
N ILE A 142 9.21 14.81 -9.42
CA ILE A 142 8.05 15.33 -8.66
C ILE A 142 8.49 16.40 -7.65
N ARG A 143 9.65 16.23 -6.99
CA ARG A 143 10.26 17.27 -6.14
C ARG A 143 10.54 18.55 -6.92
N LEU A 144 10.97 18.46 -8.18
CA LEU A 144 11.25 19.62 -9.01
C LEU A 144 9.96 20.36 -9.43
N LEU A 145 8.85 19.65 -9.68
CA LEU A 145 7.54 20.27 -9.91
C LEU A 145 7.09 21.15 -8.73
N SER A 146 7.41 20.76 -7.49
CA SER A 146 7.06 21.50 -6.27
C SER A 146 7.73 22.87 -6.11
N ASN A 147 8.75 23.16 -6.93
CA ASN A 147 9.47 24.44 -6.93
C ASN A 147 8.83 25.46 -7.89
N ILE A 148 7.73 25.12 -8.56
CA ILE A 148 6.93 26.08 -9.34
C ILE A 148 6.01 26.83 -8.37
N GLU A 149 6.47 27.98 -7.89
CA GLU A 149 5.80 28.78 -6.87
C GLU A 149 5.81 30.29 -7.17
N LYS A 150 4.98 31.04 -6.45
CA LYS A 150 5.12 32.50 -6.30
C LYS A 150 6.04 32.79 -5.09
N PRO A 151 6.64 34.00 -4.99
CA PRO A 151 7.53 34.35 -3.86
C PRO A 151 6.89 34.21 -2.47
N ASP A 152 5.56 34.26 -2.40
CA ASP A 152 4.71 34.25 -1.21
C ASP A 152 3.82 33.00 -1.08
N ALA A 153 3.69 32.17 -2.13
CA ALA A 153 2.71 31.08 -2.16
C ALA A 153 3.09 29.88 -3.06
N LYS A 154 2.91 28.67 -2.53
CA LYS A 154 2.90 27.42 -3.32
C LYS A 154 1.72 27.43 -4.30
N LEU A 155 1.94 26.95 -5.52
CA LEU A 155 0.92 26.87 -6.59
C LEU A 155 0.32 25.47 -6.78
N ILE A 156 1.00 24.42 -6.29
CA ILE A 156 0.61 23.02 -6.44
C ILE A 156 0.72 22.29 -5.10
N ASN A 157 -0.29 21.48 -4.80
CA ASN A 157 -0.22 20.44 -3.79
C ASN A 157 0.07 19.10 -4.48
N ILE A 158 0.97 18.32 -3.91
CA ILE A 158 1.27 16.95 -4.36
C ILE A 158 0.93 16.01 -3.21
N PHE A 159 -0.04 15.12 -3.46
CA PHE A 159 -0.57 14.20 -2.46
C PHE A 159 -0.14 12.78 -2.82
N PHE A 160 0.85 12.27 -2.10
CA PHE A 160 1.35 10.92 -2.24
C PHE A 160 0.47 9.96 -1.46
N ILE A 161 0.08 8.86 -2.08
CA ILE A 161 -0.78 7.84 -1.50
C ILE A 161 -0.16 6.48 -1.79
N GLY A 162 0.00 5.64 -0.78
CA GLY A 162 0.70 4.38 -0.96
C GLY A 162 0.59 3.42 0.21
N GLN A 163 1.35 2.35 0.12
CA GLN A 163 1.49 1.32 1.15
C GLN A 163 2.59 1.71 2.15
N ASN A 164 2.69 1.00 3.28
CA ASN A 164 3.55 1.43 4.40
C ASN A 164 5.04 1.46 4.04
N GLU A 165 5.46 0.63 3.07
CA GLU A 165 6.77 0.56 2.43
C GLU A 165 7.22 1.92 1.84
N PHE A 166 6.28 2.80 1.46
CA PHE A 166 6.64 4.14 0.99
C PHE A 166 7.25 5.01 2.09
N ASN A 167 6.90 4.79 3.37
CA ASN A 167 7.60 5.44 4.48
C ASN A 167 9.08 4.98 4.55
N GLU A 168 9.37 3.71 4.28
CA GLU A 168 10.75 3.21 4.21
C GLU A 168 11.50 3.83 3.04
N ILE A 169 10.86 3.94 1.86
CA ILE A 169 11.42 4.59 0.67
C ILE A 169 11.76 6.05 0.98
N LEU A 170 10.87 6.83 1.59
CA LEU A 170 11.11 8.23 1.93
C LEU A 170 12.21 8.44 2.96
N ASN A 171 12.41 7.50 3.89
CA ASN A 171 13.48 7.56 4.89
C ASN A 171 14.88 7.22 4.35
N ARG A 172 15.01 6.74 3.10
CA ARG A 172 16.32 6.49 2.47
C ARG A 172 17.11 7.81 2.35
N PRO A 173 18.43 7.84 2.64
CA PRO A 173 19.22 9.09 2.65
C PRO A 173 19.12 9.94 1.37
N GLN A 174 18.96 9.29 0.22
CA GLN A 174 18.80 9.91 -1.09
C GLN A 174 17.49 10.71 -1.22
N ASN A 175 16.43 10.29 -0.52
CA ASN A 175 15.09 10.88 -0.59
C ASN A 175 14.85 11.99 0.46
N ARG A 176 15.87 12.33 1.25
CA ARG A 176 15.79 13.36 2.31
C ARG A 176 15.21 14.70 1.85
N ALA A 177 15.51 15.13 0.62
CA ALA A 177 15.02 16.39 0.05
C ALA A 177 13.51 16.38 -0.32
N VAL A 178 12.92 15.18 -0.47
CA VAL A 178 11.48 14.94 -0.62
C VAL A 178 10.83 14.86 0.77
N LEU A 179 11.41 14.06 1.68
CA LEU A 179 10.91 13.92 3.05
C LEU A 179 10.85 15.27 3.79
N GLN A 180 11.85 16.14 3.60
CA GLN A 180 11.86 17.50 4.17
C GLN A 180 10.78 18.46 3.62
N ARG A 181 10.06 18.09 2.56
CA ARG A 181 8.88 18.85 2.06
C ARG A 181 7.56 18.33 2.62
N MET A 182 7.51 17.08 3.10
CA MET A 182 6.29 16.45 3.63
C MET A 182 5.78 17.24 4.82
N THR A 183 4.75 18.05 4.60
CA THR A 183 4.22 18.98 5.60
C THR A 183 3.09 18.32 6.40
N LEU A 184 2.41 17.33 5.82
CA LEU A 184 1.44 16.48 6.49
C LEU A 184 1.68 15.01 6.11
N ASN A 185 1.76 14.13 7.11
CA ASN A 185 1.78 12.67 6.93
C ASN A 185 0.69 12.06 7.80
N TYR A 186 -0.16 11.22 7.22
CA TYR A 186 -1.16 10.43 7.91
C TYR A 186 -1.02 8.95 7.56
N ASN A 187 -1.13 8.07 8.55
CA ASN A 187 -1.11 6.62 8.35
C ASN A 187 -2.46 5.98 8.75
N LEU A 188 -3.17 5.42 7.77
CA LEU A 188 -4.39 4.63 7.98
C LEU A 188 -4.04 3.24 8.52
N ASN A 189 -4.18 3.09 9.82
CA ASN A 189 -4.07 1.82 10.54
C ASN A 189 -5.36 0.98 10.38
N PRO A 190 -5.29 -0.35 10.57
CA PRO A 190 -6.48 -1.19 10.75
C PRO A 190 -7.32 -0.76 11.96
N LEU A 191 -8.62 -1.11 11.94
CA LEU A 191 -9.58 -0.78 12.99
C LEU A 191 -9.31 -1.54 14.30
N THR A 192 -9.54 -0.92 15.46
CA THR A 192 -9.55 -1.62 16.76
C THR A 192 -10.80 -2.49 16.93
N PRO A 193 -10.85 -3.45 17.89
CA PRO A 193 -12.01 -4.31 18.10
C PRO A 193 -13.33 -3.55 18.30
N GLU A 194 -13.26 -2.39 18.96
CA GLU A 194 -14.39 -1.49 19.21
C GLU A 194 -14.86 -0.84 17.90
N GLU A 195 -13.91 -0.30 17.12
CA GLU A 195 -14.15 0.29 15.81
C GLU A 195 -14.75 -0.73 14.80
N VAL A 196 -14.49 -2.03 14.97
CA VAL A 196 -15.11 -3.09 14.15
C VAL A 196 -16.60 -3.28 14.45
N ASP A 197 -17.05 -3.25 15.72
CA ASP A 197 -18.50 -3.31 16.04
C ASP A 197 -19.22 -2.09 15.47
N GLU A 198 -18.61 -0.90 15.58
CA GLU A 198 -19.17 0.34 15.01
C GLU A 198 -19.21 0.32 13.47
N TYR A 199 -18.15 -0.16 12.81
CA TYR A 199 -18.08 -0.33 11.36
C TYR A 199 -19.19 -1.25 10.83
N ILE A 200 -19.34 -2.43 11.45
CA ILE A 200 -20.37 -3.43 11.09
C ILE A 200 -21.77 -2.82 11.25
N ARG A 201 -22.05 -2.18 12.40
CA ARG A 201 -23.35 -1.55 12.67
C ARG A 201 -23.65 -0.38 11.74
N HIS A 202 -22.65 0.43 11.39
CA HIS A 202 -22.81 1.51 10.42
C HIS A 202 -23.23 0.97 9.06
N ARG A 203 -22.54 -0.04 8.54
CA ARG A 203 -22.87 -0.61 7.22
C ARG A 203 -24.25 -1.31 7.21
N LEU A 204 -24.65 -1.95 8.32
CA LEU A 204 -26.01 -2.46 8.49
C LEU A 204 -27.08 -1.34 8.53
N LYS A 205 -26.79 -0.23 9.24
CA LYS A 205 -27.67 0.94 9.32
C LYS A 205 -27.90 1.59 7.95
N VAL A 206 -26.86 1.70 7.13
CA VAL A 206 -26.94 2.21 5.76
C VAL A 206 -27.71 1.23 4.84
N ALA A 207 -27.50 -0.08 5.01
CA ALA A 207 -28.28 -1.10 4.32
C ALA A 207 -29.76 -1.16 4.74
N GLY A 208 -30.13 -0.55 5.88
CA GLY A 208 -31.52 -0.27 6.28
C GLY A 208 -31.98 -0.91 7.59
N THR A 209 -31.13 -1.62 8.33
CA THR A 209 -31.48 -2.23 9.64
C THR A 209 -30.68 -1.64 10.80
N GLN A 210 -31.30 -1.57 11.98
CA GLN A 210 -30.59 -1.33 13.25
C GLN A 210 -30.55 -2.59 14.13
N GLU A 211 -31.04 -3.73 13.62
CA GLU A 211 -30.97 -5.02 14.29
C GLU A 211 -29.53 -5.52 14.35
N ARG A 212 -29.16 -6.15 15.47
CA ARG A 212 -27.82 -6.71 15.68
C ARG A 212 -27.73 -8.10 15.02
N LEU A 213 -27.43 -8.12 13.72
CA LEU A 213 -27.29 -9.36 12.95
C LEU A 213 -26.05 -10.19 13.32
N PHE A 214 -25.06 -9.62 14.02
CA PHE A 214 -23.86 -10.31 14.50
C PHE A 214 -23.78 -10.18 16.01
N ASP A 215 -23.69 -11.29 16.75
CA ASP A 215 -23.51 -11.24 18.20
C ASP A 215 -22.11 -10.71 18.61
N ARG A 216 -21.81 -10.68 19.90
CA ARG A 216 -20.52 -10.14 20.38
C ARG A 216 -19.34 -11.03 20.01
N ASP A 217 -19.55 -12.34 20.05
CA ASP A 217 -18.51 -13.34 19.87
C ASP A 217 -18.21 -13.47 18.36
N ALA A 218 -19.24 -13.39 17.51
CA ALA A 218 -19.11 -13.23 16.07
C ALA A 218 -18.28 -12.00 15.68
N VAL A 219 -18.51 -10.84 16.31
CA VAL A 219 -17.71 -9.63 16.06
C VAL A 219 -16.25 -9.81 16.54
N GLN A 220 -16.02 -10.49 17.67
CA GLN A 220 -14.67 -10.80 18.14
C GLN A 220 -13.91 -11.73 17.17
N GLU A 221 -14.58 -12.76 16.62
CA GLU A 221 -13.99 -13.62 15.58
C GLU A 221 -13.79 -12.86 14.26
N ILE A 222 -14.70 -11.96 13.88
CA ILE A 222 -14.50 -11.09 12.71
C ILE A 222 -13.28 -10.21 12.89
N PHE A 223 -13.03 -9.65 14.07
CA PHE A 223 -11.77 -8.95 14.36
C PHE A 223 -10.56 -9.89 14.24
N LEU A 224 -10.61 -11.07 14.87
CA LEU A 224 -9.51 -12.05 14.86
C LEU A 224 -9.12 -12.51 13.44
N TYR A 225 -10.10 -12.79 12.57
CA TYR A 225 -9.84 -13.21 11.20
C TYR A 225 -9.66 -12.05 10.22
N SER A 226 -10.09 -10.82 10.54
CA SER A 226 -9.84 -9.65 9.69
C SER A 226 -8.55 -8.91 10.01
N GLY A 227 -8.05 -8.97 11.26
CA GLY A 227 -7.01 -8.07 11.76
C GLY A 227 -7.45 -6.61 11.87
N GLY A 228 -8.76 -6.33 11.87
CA GLY A 228 -9.31 -4.97 11.81
C GLY A 228 -9.33 -4.35 10.41
N PHE A 229 -8.92 -5.07 9.36
CA PHE A 229 -8.86 -4.52 7.99
C PHE A 229 -10.26 -4.43 7.35
N PRO A 230 -10.78 -3.23 6.99
CA PRO A 230 -12.11 -3.06 6.40
C PRO A 230 -12.42 -4.01 5.24
N ARG A 231 -11.49 -4.22 4.29
CA ARG A 231 -11.71 -5.18 3.18
C ARG A 231 -11.90 -6.62 3.65
N ARG A 232 -11.18 -7.09 4.68
CA ARG A 232 -11.34 -8.43 5.25
C ARG A 232 -12.62 -8.55 6.08
N ILE A 233 -12.97 -7.52 6.85
CA ILE A 233 -14.26 -7.42 7.58
C ILE A 233 -15.41 -7.59 6.60
N ASN A 234 -15.42 -6.81 5.51
CA ASN A 234 -16.47 -6.88 4.50
C ASN A 234 -16.64 -8.29 3.90
N ILE A 235 -15.53 -8.93 3.50
CA ILE A 235 -15.57 -10.29 2.93
C ILE A 235 -16.12 -11.31 3.94
N LEU A 236 -15.65 -11.27 5.20
CA LEU A 236 -16.13 -12.16 6.27
C LEU A 236 -17.61 -11.94 6.60
N CYS A 237 -18.06 -10.68 6.70
CA CYS A 237 -19.44 -10.36 7.02
C CYS A 237 -20.41 -10.71 5.88
N ASP A 238 -20.06 -10.45 4.63
CA ASP A 238 -20.87 -10.83 3.45
C ASP A 238 -21.06 -12.36 3.38
N HIS A 239 -19.97 -13.10 3.61
CA HIS A 239 -19.99 -14.57 3.68
C HIS A 239 -20.81 -15.09 4.86
N SER A 240 -20.66 -14.48 6.03
CA SER A 240 -21.36 -14.94 7.23
C SER A 240 -22.87 -14.71 7.12
N LEU A 241 -23.32 -13.56 6.59
CA LEU A 241 -24.73 -13.35 6.26
C LEU A 241 -25.24 -14.36 5.22
N LEU A 242 -24.46 -14.61 4.16
CA LEU A 242 -24.87 -15.57 3.12
C LEU A 242 -24.97 -17.01 3.67
N SER A 243 -24.03 -17.43 4.52
CA SER A 243 -24.03 -18.74 5.19
C SER A 243 -25.18 -18.87 6.19
N GLY A 244 -25.42 -17.83 7.01
CA GLY A 244 -26.57 -17.76 7.92
C GLY A 244 -27.91 -17.86 7.18
N PHE A 245 -28.05 -17.21 6.02
CA PHE A 245 -29.22 -17.33 5.14
C PHE A 245 -29.42 -18.75 4.61
N VAL A 246 -28.36 -19.48 4.26
CA VAL A 246 -28.46 -20.90 3.85
C VAL A 246 -28.90 -21.79 5.02
N ARG A 247 -28.66 -21.37 6.27
CA ARG A 247 -28.99 -22.09 7.52
C ARG A 247 -30.28 -21.62 8.19
N ASP A 248 -31.00 -20.68 7.59
CA ASP A 248 -32.17 -19.98 8.18
C ASP A 248 -31.87 -19.27 9.53
N GLN A 249 -30.59 -18.96 9.79
CA GLN A 249 -30.11 -18.33 11.03
C GLN A 249 -30.22 -16.80 10.98
N ARG A 250 -31.07 -16.25 11.85
CA ARG A 250 -31.37 -14.81 11.95
C ARG A 250 -30.30 -13.97 12.62
N ILE A 251 -29.44 -14.58 13.43
CA ILE A 251 -28.27 -13.96 14.07
C ILE A 251 -27.05 -14.79 13.67
N ILE A 252 -25.97 -14.11 13.32
CA ILE A 252 -24.68 -14.70 13.05
C ILE A 252 -23.91 -14.87 14.35
N ASP A 253 -23.50 -16.10 14.61
CA ASP A 253 -22.68 -16.52 15.75
C ASP A 253 -21.19 -16.71 15.38
N ALA A 254 -20.36 -16.88 16.41
CA ALA A 254 -18.92 -17.14 16.29
C ALA A 254 -18.57 -18.44 15.53
N GLY A 255 -19.49 -19.42 15.47
CA GLY A 255 -19.31 -20.66 14.73
C GLY A 255 -19.39 -20.44 13.22
N ILE A 256 -20.42 -19.72 12.76
CA ILE A 256 -20.57 -19.34 11.34
C ILE A 256 -19.34 -18.55 10.86
N VAL A 257 -18.86 -17.59 11.65
CA VAL A 257 -17.68 -16.77 11.30
C VAL A 257 -16.42 -17.64 11.17
N LYS A 258 -16.16 -18.53 12.13
CA LYS A 258 -15.01 -19.47 12.09
C LYS A 258 -15.04 -20.36 10.85
N GLU A 259 -16.21 -20.86 10.49
CA GLU A 259 -16.39 -21.71 9.32
C GLU A 259 -16.15 -20.93 8.02
N CYS A 260 -16.76 -19.75 7.87
CA CYS A 260 -16.54 -18.87 6.72
C CYS A 260 -15.06 -18.47 6.57
N ALA A 261 -14.38 -18.15 7.68
CA ALA A 261 -12.96 -17.81 7.66
C ALA A 261 -12.06 -18.98 7.23
N LYS A 262 -12.39 -20.21 7.68
CA LYS A 262 -11.73 -21.45 7.25
C LYS A 262 -11.94 -21.74 5.76
N GLU A 263 -13.17 -21.60 5.27
CA GLU A 263 -13.54 -21.83 3.86
C GLU A 263 -12.84 -20.82 2.93
N LEU A 264 -12.84 -19.54 3.31
CA LEU A 264 -12.09 -18.46 2.64
C LEU A 264 -10.57 -18.59 2.77
N LYS A 265 -10.07 -19.55 3.55
CA LYS A 265 -8.65 -19.74 3.91
C LYS A 265 -7.98 -18.48 4.46
N ILE A 266 -8.74 -17.63 5.15
CA ILE A 266 -8.20 -16.42 5.78
C ILE A 266 -7.45 -16.85 7.03
N PRO A 267 -6.10 -16.73 7.10
CA PRO A 267 -5.38 -17.04 8.32
C PRO A 267 -5.82 -16.07 9.42
N ALA A 268 -6.04 -16.60 10.62
CA ALA A 268 -6.26 -15.78 11.80
C ALA A 268 -5.12 -14.76 11.92
N HIS A 269 -5.46 -13.49 12.14
CA HIS A 269 -4.50 -12.40 12.19
C HIS A 269 -3.77 -12.40 13.54
N VAL A 270 -2.89 -13.38 13.71
CA VAL A 270 -1.88 -13.38 14.77
C VAL A 270 -0.99 -12.17 14.52
N SER A 271 -1.15 -11.13 15.33
CA SER A 271 -0.35 -9.92 15.19
C SER A 271 1.10 -10.22 15.56
N ASN A 272 2.06 -9.85 14.71
CA ASN A 272 3.50 -10.06 14.94
C ASN A 272 4.07 -9.35 16.21
N ARG A 273 3.22 -8.69 17.01
CA ARG A 273 3.57 -8.08 18.31
C ARG A 273 3.93 -9.11 19.37
N ASP A 274 3.41 -10.35 19.29
CA ASP A 274 3.76 -11.42 20.23
C ASP A 274 5.11 -12.09 19.92
N ILE A 275 5.77 -11.70 18.83
CA ILE A 275 7.12 -12.17 18.45
C ILE A 275 8.19 -11.09 18.69
N ASN A 276 7.78 -9.82 18.75
CA ASN A 276 8.65 -8.68 19.03
C ASN A 276 8.38 -8.10 20.42
N GLY A 277 9.13 -8.60 21.41
CA GLY A 277 9.41 -7.84 22.63
C GLY A 277 10.19 -6.54 22.33
N PRO A 278 10.59 -5.76 23.35
CA PRO A 278 11.28 -4.50 23.15
C PRO A 278 12.52 -4.66 22.24
N PHE A 279 12.49 -4.01 21.09
CA PHE A 279 13.57 -4.04 20.10
C PHE A 279 14.69 -3.13 20.59
N GLU A 280 15.64 -3.67 21.37
CA GLU A 280 16.90 -2.98 21.61
C GLU A 280 17.70 -2.92 20.30
N PRO A 281 18.23 -1.74 19.91
CA PRO A 281 19.03 -1.62 18.70
C PRO A 281 20.42 -2.24 18.86
N ASP A 282 21.09 -2.43 17.73
CA ASP A 282 22.50 -2.80 17.58
C ASP A 282 22.92 -4.21 18.05
N THR A 283 22.82 -5.21 17.16
CA THR A 283 24.02 -5.88 16.59
C THR A 283 23.69 -6.91 15.50
N TYR A 284 24.35 -6.78 14.34
CA TYR A 284 24.66 -7.92 13.45
C TYR A 284 25.92 -8.63 14.01
N PRO A 285 26.05 -9.98 14.00
CA PRO A 285 26.42 -10.66 12.74
C PRO A 285 26.02 -12.15 12.59
N GLY A 286 26.22 -12.69 11.38
CA GLY A 286 26.88 -13.99 11.19
C GLY A 286 26.04 -15.29 11.25
N ASN A 287 25.82 -15.89 10.08
CA ASN A 287 25.35 -17.29 9.92
C ASN A 287 26.39 -18.32 10.47
N LYS A 288 25.93 -19.33 11.23
CA LYS A 288 26.53 -20.69 11.28
C LYS A 288 25.65 -21.76 11.99
N ASN A 289 25.14 -22.70 11.20
CA ASN A 289 24.99 -24.16 11.39
C ASN A 289 24.50 -24.79 12.74
N ASN A 290 23.37 -25.52 12.61
CA ASN A 290 22.94 -26.80 13.24
C ASN A 290 23.95 -27.68 14.04
N PRO A 291 23.49 -28.65 14.88
CA PRO A 291 22.23 -28.72 15.66
C PRO A 291 22.35 -29.37 17.09
N ARG A 292 21.25 -29.28 17.87
CA ARG A 292 20.84 -30.08 19.06
C ARG A 292 21.80 -31.13 19.68
N LYS A 293 22.02 -31.05 21.01
CA LYS A 293 21.99 -32.21 21.92
C LYS A 293 21.61 -31.84 23.36
N LYS A 294 20.87 -32.73 24.05
CA LYS A 294 20.65 -32.69 25.51
C LYS A 294 21.83 -33.37 26.22
N LEU A 295 22.21 -32.91 27.42
CA LEU A 295 22.77 -33.75 28.49
C LEU A 295 22.73 -33.01 29.84
N SER A 296 23.01 -33.71 30.94
CA SER A 296 22.62 -33.33 32.30
C SER A 296 23.77 -33.27 33.30
N ALA A 297 23.75 -32.20 34.12
CA ALA A 297 24.13 -32.12 35.54
C ALA A 297 25.43 -32.78 36.10
N ARG A 298 26.15 -31.96 36.89
CA ARG A 298 27.13 -32.23 37.97
C ARG A 298 28.63 -32.31 37.64
N ALA A 299 29.40 -31.69 38.56
CA ALA A 299 30.86 -31.62 38.73
C ALA A 299 31.61 -30.92 37.56
N PHE A 300 32.66 -30.12 37.79
CA PHE A 300 33.55 -30.00 38.95
C PHE A 300 33.73 -28.56 39.48
N GLU A 301 34.40 -28.45 40.62
CA GLU A 301 34.78 -27.18 41.27
C GLU A 301 36.05 -26.58 40.62
N HIS A 302 36.10 -25.25 40.49
CA HIS A 302 37.23 -24.35 40.76
C HIS A 302 36.99 -22.98 40.11
N HIS A 303 36.67 -21.96 40.92
CA HIS A 303 36.62 -20.57 40.47
C HIS A 303 37.97 -19.87 40.70
N PRO A 304 38.64 -19.32 39.67
CA PRO A 304 39.61 -18.26 39.86
C PRO A 304 38.90 -16.96 40.29
N PRO A 305 39.58 -16.01 40.95
CA PRO A 305 38.95 -14.80 41.49
C PRO A 305 38.47 -13.85 40.38
N VAL A 306 37.30 -13.24 40.62
CA VAL A 306 36.71 -12.23 39.73
C VAL A 306 37.53 -10.92 39.85
N PRO A 307 37.98 -10.32 38.73
CA PRO A 307 38.64 -9.01 38.78
C PRO A 307 37.65 -7.91 39.18
N PRO A 308 38.08 -6.85 39.89
CA PRO A 308 37.19 -5.77 40.30
C PRO A 308 36.58 -5.04 39.10
N PRO A 309 35.36 -4.49 39.23
CA PRO A 309 34.72 -3.75 38.14
C PRO A 309 35.53 -2.50 37.76
N PRO A 310 35.54 -2.09 36.48
CA PRO A 310 36.22 -0.88 36.04
C PRO A 310 35.63 0.37 36.73
N PRO A 311 36.44 1.42 36.95
CA PRO A 311 36.00 2.63 37.64
C PRO A 311 34.83 3.29 36.89
N GLN A 312 33.82 3.73 37.65
CA GLN A 312 32.65 4.39 37.10
C GLN A 312 33.03 5.72 36.47
N VAL A 313 32.81 5.86 35.16
CA VAL A 313 32.85 7.17 34.49
C VAL A 313 31.71 8.02 35.08
N PRO A 314 31.99 9.24 35.58
CA PRO A 314 30.94 10.09 36.13
C PRO A 314 29.89 10.40 35.06
N GLN A 315 28.63 9.98 35.30
CA GLN A 315 27.54 10.40 34.44
C GLN A 315 27.39 11.93 34.52
N PRO A 316 27.19 12.63 33.38
CA PRO A 316 26.96 14.07 33.41
C PRO A 316 25.68 14.35 34.20
N GLN A 317 25.83 15.09 35.31
CA GLN A 317 24.70 15.49 36.14
C GLN A 317 23.68 16.25 35.29
N LYS A 318 22.42 15.76 35.24
CA LYS A 318 21.32 16.52 34.65
C LYS A 318 21.02 17.76 35.50
N GLN A 319 21.74 18.85 35.23
CA GLN A 319 21.37 20.18 35.73
C GLN A 319 19.97 20.51 35.22
N ARG A 320 18.97 20.43 36.12
CA ARG A 320 17.63 20.96 35.88
C ARG A 320 17.72 22.47 35.79
N PHE A 321 17.83 23.00 34.59
CA PHE A 321 17.63 24.43 34.34
C PHE A 321 16.20 24.82 34.79
N PRO A 322 16.03 25.78 35.71
CA PRO A 322 14.72 26.21 36.20
C PRO A 322 14.02 27.17 35.22
N GLY A 323 14.01 26.82 33.92
CA GLY A 323 13.51 27.70 32.85
C GLY A 323 12.02 27.55 32.51
N GLY A 324 11.46 26.34 32.63
CA GLY A 324 10.12 26.03 32.12
C GLY A 324 9.00 26.94 32.65
N ASN A 325 8.93 27.11 33.98
CA ASN A 325 7.92 27.97 34.60
C ASN A 325 8.10 29.45 34.24
N LEU A 326 9.33 29.91 34.02
CA LEU A 326 9.62 31.29 33.64
C LEU A 326 9.17 31.59 32.20
N VAL A 327 9.41 30.67 31.27
CA VAL A 327 8.93 30.78 29.88
C VAL A 327 7.40 30.79 29.83
N ILE A 328 6.73 29.93 30.62
CA ILE A 328 5.26 29.89 30.71
C ILE A 328 4.70 31.20 31.28
N LEU A 329 5.31 31.75 32.34
CA LEU A 329 4.93 33.07 32.89
C LEU A 329 5.13 34.20 31.89
N ILE A 330 6.27 34.23 31.18
CA ILE A 330 6.53 35.24 30.14
C ILE A 330 5.49 35.15 29.01
N CYS A 331 5.18 33.95 28.53
CA CYS A 331 4.14 33.75 27.51
C CYS A 331 2.76 34.21 28.00
N PHE A 332 2.41 33.94 29.27
CA PHE A 332 1.15 34.37 29.86
C PHE A 332 1.05 35.90 29.97
N PHE A 333 2.11 36.59 30.41
CA PHE A 333 2.13 38.05 30.45
C PHE A 333 2.10 38.70 29.06
N ILE A 334 2.80 38.12 28.07
CA ILE A 334 2.72 38.55 26.67
C ILE A 334 1.29 38.44 26.14
N PHE A 335 0.61 37.31 26.40
CA PHE A 335 -0.77 37.07 25.96
C PHE A 335 -1.78 37.99 26.68
N ALA A 336 -1.60 38.23 27.97
CA ALA A 336 -2.43 39.15 28.76
C ALA A 336 -2.25 40.62 28.32
N TRP A 337 -1.01 41.05 28.02
CA TRP A 337 -0.75 42.40 27.48
C TRP A 337 -1.42 42.57 26.12
N TYR A 338 -1.26 41.63 25.20
CA TYR A 338 -1.90 41.65 23.89
C TYR A 338 -3.42 41.87 23.96
N PHE A 339 -4.10 41.19 24.90
CA PHE A 339 -5.55 41.33 25.09
C PHE A 339 -5.99 42.60 25.83
N MET A 340 -5.18 43.17 26.72
CA MET A 340 -5.53 44.41 27.44
C MET A 340 -5.16 45.70 26.70
N PHE A 341 -4.04 45.72 25.96
CA PHE A 341 -3.48 46.93 25.35
C PHE A 341 -2.90 46.65 23.95
N PRO A 342 -3.73 46.23 22.96
CA PRO A 342 -3.26 45.77 21.65
C PRO A 342 -2.43 46.82 20.88
N ASP A 343 -2.86 48.09 20.85
CA ASP A 343 -2.14 49.15 20.13
C ASP A 343 -0.74 49.41 20.72
N HIS A 344 -0.65 49.35 22.06
CA HIS A 344 0.61 49.52 22.76
C HIS A 344 1.52 48.30 22.60
N PHE A 345 0.96 47.10 22.47
CA PHE A 345 1.69 45.87 22.20
C PHE A 345 2.33 45.85 20.80
N PHE A 346 1.57 46.21 19.76
CA PHE A 346 2.10 46.25 18.38
C PHE A 346 3.19 47.32 18.18
N SER A 347 3.02 48.50 18.77
CA SER A 347 4.03 49.57 18.70
C SER A 347 5.34 49.22 19.44
N THR A 348 5.26 48.50 20.57
CA THR A 348 6.45 47.97 21.26
C THR A 348 7.10 46.84 20.45
N LEU A 349 6.33 45.95 19.82
CA LEU A 349 6.85 44.92 18.93
C LEU A 349 7.59 45.47 17.71
N SER A 350 7.10 46.56 17.09
CA SER A 350 7.79 47.19 15.96
C SER A 350 9.13 47.80 16.37
N GLN A 351 9.19 48.45 17.55
CA GLN A 351 10.45 48.99 18.09
C GLN A 351 11.47 47.89 18.40
N VAL A 352 11.04 46.79 19.03
CA VAL A 352 11.90 45.63 19.30
C VAL A 352 12.42 44.99 18.01
N LYS A 353 11.56 44.89 16.97
CA LYS A 353 11.96 44.37 15.65
C LYS A 353 12.97 45.29 14.94
N GLU A 354 12.82 46.60 15.05
CA GLU A 354 13.78 47.57 14.51
C GLU A 354 15.13 47.50 15.23
N GLN A 355 15.13 47.40 16.57
CA GLN A 355 16.35 47.17 17.35
C GLN A 355 17.03 45.84 17.00
N PHE A 356 16.26 44.77 16.80
CA PHE A 356 16.81 43.48 16.42
C PHE A 356 17.48 43.53 15.04
N ASN A 357 16.88 44.21 14.06
CA ASN A 357 17.46 44.42 12.74
C ASN A 357 18.77 45.24 12.82
N LYS A 358 18.78 46.36 13.55
CA LYS A 358 20.01 47.16 13.76
C LYS A 358 21.14 46.36 14.42
N ASN A 359 20.80 45.46 15.35
CA ASN A 359 21.76 44.57 15.97
C ASN A 359 22.24 43.46 15.02
N GLN A 360 21.42 42.97 14.08
CA GLN A 360 21.86 42.05 13.01
C GLN A 360 22.84 42.75 12.05
N GLU A 361 22.54 43.99 11.65
CA GLU A 361 23.40 44.79 10.77
C GLU A 361 24.79 45.02 11.39
N LEU A 362 24.86 45.43 12.67
CA LEU A 362 26.12 45.57 13.42
C LEU A 362 26.92 44.26 13.52
N ILE A 363 26.25 43.11 13.68
CA ILE A 363 26.90 41.78 13.69
C ILE A 363 27.45 41.40 12.29
N GLN A 364 26.88 41.97 11.23
CA GLN A 364 27.25 41.70 9.84
C GLN A 364 28.38 42.64 9.37
N GLU A 365 28.41 43.88 9.84
CA GLU A 365 29.58 44.78 9.70
C GLU A 365 30.81 44.19 10.41
N GLN A 366 30.68 43.75 11.68
CA GLN A 366 31.79 43.12 12.43
C GLN A 366 32.35 41.84 11.81
N LYS A 367 31.60 41.15 10.94
CA LYS A 367 32.09 40.00 10.17
C LYS A 367 32.81 40.38 8.87
N THR A 368 32.59 41.59 8.37
CA THR A 368 33.18 42.08 7.12
C THR A 368 34.60 42.62 7.34
N ASP A 369 34.88 43.11 8.55
CA ASP A 369 36.15 43.77 8.93
C ASP A 369 37.32 42.79 9.25
N GLN A 370 37.11 41.47 9.13
CA GLN A 370 38.11 40.43 9.46
C GLN A 370 38.69 39.68 8.24
N THR A 371 38.74 40.29 7.05
CA THR A 371 39.36 39.63 5.88
C THR A 371 40.11 40.60 4.96
N ILE A 372 41.37 40.93 5.31
CA ILE A 372 42.46 41.29 4.38
C ILE A 372 43.81 41.29 5.15
N GLN A 373 44.71 40.37 4.81
CA GLN A 373 46.07 40.63 4.30
C GLN A 373 46.81 39.30 3.99
N PRO A 374 47.67 39.24 2.93
CA PRO A 374 48.42 38.05 2.54
C PRO A 374 49.93 38.16 2.78
N GLU A 375 50.69 37.05 2.78
CA GLU A 375 52.12 37.07 2.47
C GLU A 375 52.66 35.73 1.90
N ASN A 376 53.48 35.83 0.85
CA ASN A 376 54.69 35.07 0.44
C ASN A 376 54.83 33.54 0.68
N GLN A 377 55.52 32.72 -0.13
CA GLN A 377 56.05 32.67 -1.51
C GLN A 377 57.24 31.67 -1.48
N ALA A 378 57.26 30.61 -2.31
CA ALA A 378 58.46 29.89 -2.84
C ALA A 378 58.06 28.55 -3.52
N VAL A 379 58.73 27.99 -4.55
CA VAL A 379 59.73 28.50 -5.52
C VAL A 379 59.68 27.64 -6.81
N VAL A 380 59.66 28.30 -7.98
CA VAL A 380 60.18 27.97 -9.35
C VAL A 380 60.69 26.51 -9.61
N ARG A 381 60.37 25.80 -10.71
CA ARG A 381 60.71 26.12 -12.13
C ARG A 381 59.90 25.39 -13.22
N ASN A 382 59.81 26.04 -14.39
CA ASN A 382 59.39 25.48 -15.70
C ASN A 382 60.59 24.96 -16.52
N ILE A 383 60.31 24.16 -17.56
CA ILE A 383 61.08 24.03 -18.81
C ILE A 383 60.06 24.03 -19.98
N GLU A 384 60.41 24.61 -21.12
CA GLU A 384 59.49 24.91 -22.24
C GLU A 384 59.82 24.13 -23.53
N HIS A 385 58.78 23.67 -24.24
CA HIS A 385 58.64 23.60 -25.72
C HIS A 385 59.69 22.86 -26.60
N PRO A 386 59.43 22.66 -27.91
CA PRO A 386 58.20 22.14 -28.55
C PRO A 386 58.50 20.99 -29.56
N ASP A 387 57.46 20.36 -30.13
CA ASP A 387 57.28 20.28 -31.61
C ASP A 387 55.98 19.52 -32.01
N ASN A 388 55.58 19.70 -33.27
CA ASN A 388 54.37 19.21 -33.96
C ASN A 388 54.84 18.70 -35.37
N PRO A 389 54.06 18.01 -36.24
CA PRO A 389 52.62 17.78 -36.23
C PRO A 389 52.17 16.35 -36.70
N ASP A 390 50.92 16.30 -37.17
CA ASP A 390 50.32 15.36 -38.13
C ASP A 390 49.58 14.08 -37.67
N SER A 391 48.46 13.88 -38.37
CA SER A 391 47.45 12.81 -38.38
C SER A 391 47.04 12.62 -39.87
N PRO A 392 46.12 11.72 -40.33
CA PRO A 392 45.05 11.01 -39.59
C PRO A 392 44.61 9.58 -40.05
N ASN A 393 44.17 8.77 -39.07
CA ASN A 393 42.99 7.88 -39.18
C ASN A 393 43.09 6.62 -40.15
N PRO A 394 42.03 5.89 -40.61
CA PRO A 394 41.90 4.46 -40.24
C PRO A 394 41.61 3.41 -41.36
N ARG A 395 41.81 2.10 -41.08
CA ARG A 395 40.88 0.93 -41.32
C ARG A 395 41.54 -0.47 -41.47
N ALA A 396 41.08 -1.42 -40.64
CA ALA A 396 40.61 -2.81 -40.94
C ALA A 396 41.48 -3.95 -41.57
N VAL A 397 41.03 -5.21 -41.33
CA VAL A 397 41.35 -6.54 -41.96
C VAL A 397 42.81 -7.06 -41.77
N PHE A 398 43.15 -8.32 -41.40
CA PHE A 398 42.73 -9.64 -41.93
C PHE A 398 42.88 -10.85 -40.94
N GLU A 399 42.54 -12.06 -41.44
CA GLU A 399 42.30 -13.35 -40.74
C GLU A 399 43.54 -14.25 -40.46
N LYS A 400 43.37 -15.33 -39.65
CA LYS A 400 43.59 -16.74 -40.10
C LYS A 400 43.04 -17.84 -39.17
N LYS A 401 42.88 -19.07 -39.73
CA LYS A 401 42.34 -20.33 -39.12
C LYS A 401 43.40 -21.44 -38.96
N VAL A 402 43.17 -22.38 -38.02
CA VAL A 402 43.57 -23.83 -37.95
C VAL A 402 43.15 -24.36 -36.55
N GLN A 403 42.61 -25.57 -36.27
CA GLN A 403 41.95 -26.67 -37.04
C GLN A 403 40.67 -27.10 -36.23
N GLY A 404 40.06 -28.31 -36.13
CA GLY A 404 40.26 -29.70 -36.61
C GLY A 404 40.48 -30.71 -35.44
N GLN A 405 39.89 -31.92 -35.37
CA GLN A 405 38.92 -32.63 -36.25
C GLN A 405 38.18 -33.82 -35.53
N THR A 406 36.91 -34.08 -35.92
CA THR A 406 36.17 -35.40 -36.08
C THR A 406 36.09 -36.45 -34.94
N GLU A 407 34.90 -36.81 -34.40
CA GLU A 407 33.91 -37.90 -34.76
C GLU A 407 34.17 -39.26 -34.01
N ASN A 408 33.25 -40.00 -33.34
CA ASN A 408 31.80 -40.34 -33.44
C ASN A 408 31.52 -41.60 -34.34
N PRO A 409 30.52 -42.51 -34.14
CA PRO A 409 29.49 -42.73 -33.07
C PRO A 409 29.41 -44.19 -32.48
N GLU A 410 28.36 -44.47 -31.66
CA GLU A 410 27.66 -45.77 -31.41
C GLU A 410 28.43 -47.00 -30.80
N GLU A 411 27.83 -47.90 -30.00
CA GLU A 411 26.66 -47.87 -29.08
C GLU A 411 26.71 -49.14 -28.18
N LEU A 412 26.34 -49.07 -26.88
CA LEU A 412 25.59 -50.12 -26.14
C LEU A 412 25.32 -49.77 -24.65
N MET A 413 24.18 -50.24 -24.15
CA MET A 413 23.54 -49.86 -22.88
C MET A 413 24.08 -50.59 -21.63
N PHE A 414 24.01 -49.95 -20.45
CA PHE A 414 23.03 -50.32 -19.40
C PHE A 414 22.85 -49.23 -18.31
N ALA A 415 21.87 -49.42 -17.41
CA ALA A 415 21.43 -48.47 -16.37
C ALA A 415 22.47 -48.31 -15.20
N ILE A 416 22.35 -47.38 -14.22
CA ILE A 416 21.26 -47.19 -13.23
C ILE A 416 21.26 -45.74 -12.65
N ALA A 417 20.05 -45.22 -12.39
CA ALA A 417 19.58 -44.12 -11.50
C ALA A 417 20.51 -42.98 -10.99
N PRO A 418 20.04 -41.70 -11.02
CA PRO A 418 20.77 -40.54 -10.46
C PRO A 418 20.44 -40.22 -8.99
N PRO A 419 21.40 -39.66 -8.22
CA PRO A 419 21.15 -38.89 -7.00
C PRO A 419 20.98 -37.37 -7.27
N GLU A 420 20.59 -36.62 -6.23
CA GLU A 420 20.19 -35.20 -6.29
C GLU A 420 21.38 -34.21 -6.29
N THR A 421 21.30 -33.10 -7.04
CA THR A 421 21.76 -31.77 -6.54
C THR A 421 21.28 -30.56 -7.38
N GLU A 422 20.87 -29.51 -6.64
CA GLU A 422 20.95 -28.05 -6.89
C GLU A 422 20.83 -27.41 -8.30
N LEU A 423 19.75 -26.61 -8.45
CA LEU A 423 19.69 -25.19 -8.91
C LEU A 423 20.94 -24.63 -9.66
N SER A 424 20.81 -24.02 -10.84
CA SER A 424 20.06 -22.76 -11.06
C SER A 424 20.05 -22.38 -12.58
N PRO A 425 19.73 -21.14 -13.01
CA PRO A 425 18.35 -20.77 -13.34
C PRO A 425 18.17 -20.22 -14.77
N GLU A 426 17.06 -20.55 -15.47
CA GLU A 426 16.47 -19.58 -16.43
C GLU A 426 15.06 -19.94 -16.98
N SER A 427 14.46 -18.91 -17.58
CA SER A 427 13.45 -18.89 -18.65
C SER A 427 11.96 -18.66 -18.31
N ASN A 428 11.54 -17.42 -18.62
CA ASN A 428 10.28 -17.07 -19.27
C ASN A 428 8.97 -17.61 -18.70
N SER A 429 8.42 -16.88 -17.73
CA SER A 429 6.98 -16.86 -17.48
C SER A 429 6.24 -16.40 -18.75
N SER A 430 5.59 -17.33 -19.45
CA SER A 430 4.57 -16.96 -20.45
C SER A 430 3.46 -16.13 -19.77
N PRO A 431 2.83 -15.16 -20.46
CA PRO A 431 1.68 -14.46 -19.92
C PRO A 431 0.58 -15.49 -19.57
N ALA A 432 -0.10 -15.30 -18.43
CA ALA A 432 -1.10 -16.23 -17.95
C ALA A 432 -2.36 -16.16 -18.83
N LEU A 433 -2.39 -16.99 -19.89
CA LEU A 433 -3.49 -17.05 -20.84
C LEU A 433 -4.80 -17.46 -20.15
N LEU A 434 -5.89 -16.79 -20.55
CA LEU A 434 -7.24 -17.20 -20.15
C LEU A 434 -7.57 -18.59 -20.72
N PRO A 435 -8.20 -19.48 -19.93
CA PRO A 435 -8.56 -20.82 -20.40
C PRO A 435 -9.66 -20.74 -21.46
N ARG A 436 -9.55 -21.59 -22.49
CA ARG A 436 -10.61 -21.80 -23.50
C ARG A 436 -11.62 -22.89 -23.10
N GLU A 437 -11.27 -23.71 -22.13
CA GLU A 437 -12.11 -24.78 -21.58
C GLU A 437 -12.68 -24.38 -20.21
N LYS A 438 -13.80 -24.99 -19.81
CA LYS A 438 -14.40 -24.72 -18.51
C LYS A 438 -13.53 -25.22 -17.37
N ILE A 439 -13.22 -24.36 -16.39
CA ILE A 439 -12.56 -24.79 -15.14
C ILE A 439 -13.63 -25.32 -14.19
N THR A 440 -13.58 -26.62 -13.90
CA THR A 440 -14.39 -27.23 -12.83
C THR A 440 -13.65 -27.21 -11.49
N VAL A 441 -14.35 -26.75 -10.46
CA VAL A 441 -13.91 -26.65 -9.06
C VAL A 441 -14.87 -27.48 -8.19
N ARG A 442 -14.34 -28.36 -7.33
CA ARG A 442 -15.14 -29.31 -6.53
C ARG A 442 -15.12 -29.01 -5.03
N PHE A 443 -16.21 -29.39 -4.36
CA PHE A 443 -16.45 -29.21 -2.93
C PHE A 443 -16.62 -30.54 -2.19
N LYS A 444 -16.26 -30.58 -0.90
CA LYS A 444 -16.43 -31.78 -0.06
C LYS A 444 -17.91 -32.04 0.30
N TYR A 445 -18.18 -33.22 0.87
CA TYR A 445 -19.50 -33.58 1.39
C TYR A 445 -19.86 -32.68 2.60
N ASN A 446 -21.08 -32.12 2.62
CA ASN A 446 -21.60 -31.21 3.66
C ASN A 446 -20.68 -30.02 4.07
N GLY A 447 -19.89 -29.46 3.15
CA GLY A 447 -19.15 -28.22 3.45
C GLY A 447 -18.64 -27.50 2.21
N SER A 448 -18.18 -26.26 2.37
CA SER A 448 -17.67 -25.44 1.27
C SER A 448 -16.14 -25.47 1.13
N ASP A 449 -15.50 -26.44 1.77
CA ASP A 449 -14.07 -26.77 1.61
C ASP A 449 -13.72 -27.09 0.14
N LEU A 450 -12.91 -26.22 -0.46
CA LEU A 450 -12.29 -26.41 -1.77
C LEU A 450 -11.17 -27.48 -1.73
N ILE A 451 -11.10 -28.35 -2.75
CA ILE A 451 -10.03 -29.34 -2.90
C ILE A 451 -8.73 -28.67 -3.36
N GLU A 452 -7.60 -29.01 -2.73
CA GLU A 452 -6.30 -28.34 -2.92
C GLU A 452 -5.79 -28.29 -4.36
N THR A 453 -6.10 -29.32 -5.17
CA THR A 453 -5.80 -29.36 -6.61
C THR A 453 -6.55 -28.30 -7.41
N ASP A 454 -7.75 -27.91 -6.98
CA ASP A 454 -8.61 -26.98 -7.70
C ASP A 454 -8.32 -25.52 -7.31
N LEU A 455 -7.77 -25.28 -6.11
CA LEU A 455 -7.24 -23.96 -5.72
C LEU A 455 -6.10 -23.52 -6.63
N LYS A 456 -5.18 -24.42 -7.02
CA LYS A 456 -4.10 -24.09 -7.96
C LYS A 456 -4.62 -23.65 -9.35
N LYS A 457 -5.78 -24.19 -9.78
CA LYS A 457 -6.48 -23.72 -10.99
C LYS A 457 -7.07 -22.33 -10.81
N LEU A 458 -7.69 -22.07 -9.65
CA LEU A 458 -8.25 -20.76 -9.28
C LEU A 458 -7.17 -19.67 -9.15
N GLU A 459 -5.99 -20.00 -8.62
CA GLU A 459 -4.83 -19.09 -8.54
C GLU A 459 -4.18 -18.81 -9.91
N ALA A 460 -4.21 -19.78 -10.83
CA ALA A 460 -3.79 -19.55 -12.21
C ALA A 460 -4.79 -18.66 -12.96
N LEU A 461 -6.09 -18.96 -12.81
CA LEU A 461 -7.18 -18.17 -13.39
C LEU A 461 -7.20 -16.73 -12.86
N SER A 462 -7.00 -16.51 -11.57
CA SER A 462 -7.04 -15.16 -10.99
C SER A 462 -5.90 -14.27 -11.52
N LYS A 463 -4.69 -14.82 -11.67
CA LYS A 463 -3.56 -14.13 -12.31
C LYS A 463 -3.88 -13.73 -13.74
N ALA A 464 -4.48 -14.64 -14.53
CA ALA A 464 -4.95 -14.34 -15.88
C ALA A 464 -6.00 -13.21 -15.90
N LEU A 465 -7.03 -13.29 -15.05
CA LEU A 465 -8.11 -12.29 -14.98
C LEU A 465 -7.65 -10.90 -14.50
N VAL A 466 -6.61 -10.83 -13.66
CA VAL A 466 -5.99 -9.55 -13.25
C VAL A 466 -5.19 -8.92 -14.40
N ILE A 467 -4.51 -9.73 -15.23
CA ILE A 467 -3.81 -9.27 -16.44
C ILE A 467 -4.81 -8.89 -17.56
N HIS A 468 -5.99 -9.52 -17.59
CA HIS A 468 -7.00 -9.33 -18.63
C HIS A 468 -8.28 -8.63 -18.11
N PRO A 469 -8.23 -7.33 -17.74
CA PRO A 469 -9.32 -6.65 -17.03
C PRO A 469 -10.64 -6.57 -17.82
N ASN A 470 -10.60 -6.54 -19.15
CA ASN A 470 -11.80 -6.46 -19.99
C ASN A 470 -12.53 -7.79 -20.12
N SER A 471 -11.88 -8.91 -19.81
CA SER A 471 -12.47 -10.25 -19.92
C SER A 471 -13.59 -10.46 -18.90
N LYS A 472 -14.59 -11.27 -19.27
CA LYS A 472 -15.69 -11.65 -18.39
C LYS A 472 -15.82 -13.16 -18.26
N ILE A 473 -16.12 -13.62 -17.05
CA ILE A 473 -16.44 -15.00 -16.72
C ILE A 473 -17.87 -15.16 -16.21
N LEU A 474 -18.46 -16.32 -16.46
CA LEU A 474 -19.62 -16.83 -15.74
C LEU A 474 -19.17 -17.89 -14.73
N ILE A 475 -19.65 -17.78 -13.50
CA ILE A 475 -19.41 -18.70 -12.41
C ILE A 475 -20.73 -19.42 -12.11
N THR A 476 -20.84 -20.69 -12.49
CA THR A 476 -22.07 -21.48 -12.42
C THR A 476 -21.94 -22.56 -11.35
N GLY A 477 -22.76 -22.48 -10.31
CA GLY A 477 -22.79 -23.46 -9.23
C GLY A 477 -23.86 -24.53 -9.41
N TYR A 478 -23.57 -25.73 -8.90
CA TYR A 478 -24.42 -26.92 -8.99
C TYR A 478 -24.51 -27.67 -7.64
N THR A 479 -25.52 -28.53 -7.50
CA THR A 479 -25.74 -29.47 -6.39
C THR A 479 -26.02 -30.87 -6.93
N ASP A 480 -26.07 -31.86 -6.03
CA ASP A 480 -26.80 -33.10 -6.30
C ASP A 480 -28.33 -32.86 -6.24
N THR A 481 -29.13 -33.79 -6.76
CA THR A 481 -30.60 -33.68 -6.89
C THR A 481 -31.38 -34.08 -5.63
N MET A 482 -30.71 -34.36 -4.52
CA MET A 482 -31.31 -35.03 -3.35
C MET A 482 -32.32 -34.18 -2.55
N GLU A 483 -32.30 -32.85 -2.71
CA GLU A 483 -33.07 -31.93 -1.87
C GLU A 483 -33.91 -30.91 -2.66
N ASN A 484 -34.84 -30.26 -1.95
CA ASN A 484 -35.90 -29.40 -2.46
C ASN A 484 -35.36 -28.31 -3.43
N GLY A 485 -35.95 -28.20 -4.61
CA GLY A 485 -35.37 -27.45 -5.74
C GLY A 485 -35.02 -25.99 -5.45
N THR A 486 -35.83 -25.31 -4.63
CA THR A 486 -35.57 -23.91 -4.22
C THR A 486 -34.42 -23.77 -3.21
N TYR A 487 -34.18 -24.78 -2.37
CA TYR A 487 -33.00 -24.84 -1.51
C TYR A 487 -31.74 -25.15 -2.34
N ASN A 488 -31.82 -26.13 -3.22
CA ASN A 488 -30.71 -26.53 -4.08
C ASN A 488 -30.24 -25.40 -5.01
N VAL A 489 -31.14 -24.58 -5.56
CA VAL A 489 -30.74 -23.36 -6.30
C VAL A 489 -29.98 -22.38 -5.39
N LYS A 490 -30.46 -22.07 -4.19
CA LYS A 490 -29.74 -21.20 -3.22
C LYS A 490 -28.36 -21.75 -2.86
N LEU A 491 -28.26 -23.04 -2.55
CA LEU A 491 -27.00 -23.72 -2.18
C LEU A 491 -25.99 -23.74 -3.35
N SER A 492 -26.49 -23.86 -4.58
CA SER A 492 -25.66 -23.77 -5.78
C SER A 492 -25.15 -22.35 -6.03
N GLU A 493 -25.99 -21.33 -5.85
CA GLU A 493 -25.60 -19.92 -5.96
C GLU A 493 -24.61 -19.50 -4.86
N PHE A 494 -24.75 -20.08 -3.66
CA PHE A 494 -23.80 -19.92 -2.55
C PHE A 494 -22.39 -20.38 -2.92
N ARG A 495 -22.24 -21.60 -3.47
CA ARG A 495 -20.94 -22.13 -3.94
C ARG A 495 -20.31 -21.25 -5.02
N ALA A 496 -21.11 -20.73 -5.95
CA ALA A 496 -20.63 -19.80 -6.97
C ALA A 496 -20.20 -18.43 -6.38
N ASN A 497 -20.90 -17.92 -5.36
CA ASN A 497 -20.49 -16.71 -4.64
C ASN A 497 -19.18 -16.92 -3.85
N ILE A 498 -18.92 -18.10 -3.29
CA ILE A 498 -17.64 -18.40 -2.62
C ILE A 498 -16.47 -18.27 -3.61
N VAL A 499 -16.61 -18.85 -4.81
CA VAL A 499 -15.62 -18.73 -5.88
C VAL A 499 -15.43 -17.26 -6.32
N ARG A 500 -16.52 -16.49 -6.48
CA ARG A 500 -16.42 -15.04 -6.75
C ARG A 500 -15.66 -14.30 -5.65
N SER A 501 -15.94 -14.55 -4.37
CA SER A 501 -15.30 -13.83 -3.27
C SER A 501 -13.83 -14.20 -3.09
N PHE A 502 -13.42 -15.43 -3.40
CA PHE A 502 -12.01 -15.78 -3.54
C PHE A 502 -11.34 -14.91 -4.62
N LEU A 503 -11.93 -14.84 -5.81
CA LEU A 503 -11.42 -14.02 -6.93
C LEU A 503 -11.38 -12.52 -6.60
N LEU A 504 -12.41 -11.99 -5.90
CA LEU A 504 -12.43 -10.62 -5.36
C LEU A 504 -11.35 -10.39 -4.29
N GLY A 505 -11.02 -11.40 -3.50
CA GLY A 505 -9.96 -11.34 -2.49
C GLY A 505 -8.57 -11.14 -3.13
N VAL A 506 -8.27 -11.93 -4.16
CA VAL A 506 -6.98 -11.91 -4.87
C VAL A 506 -6.86 -10.83 -5.97
N GLY A 507 -7.91 -10.05 -6.23
CA GLY A 507 -7.81 -8.77 -6.98
C GLY A 507 -8.67 -8.63 -8.24
N VAL A 508 -9.36 -9.69 -8.69
CA VAL A 508 -10.26 -9.65 -9.86
C VAL A 508 -11.40 -8.65 -9.60
N LYS A 509 -11.77 -7.85 -10.60
CA LYS A 509 -12.78 -6.79 -10.44
C LYS A 509 -14.20 -7.35 -10.55
N SER A 510 -15.14 -6.90 -9.73
CA SER A 510 -16.49 -7.49 -9.69
C SER A 510 -17.30 -7.36 -10.99
N TYR A 511 -16.95 -6.47 -11.91
CA TYR A 511 -17.63 -6.36 -13.21
C TYR A 511 -17.23 -7.47 -14.20
N GLN A 512 -16.11 -8.15 -13.96
CA GLN A 512 -15.63 -9.28 -14.76
C GLN A 512 -16.41 -10.57 -14.48
N MET A 513 -17.33 -10.58 -13.51
CA MET A 513 -17.92 -11.81 -12.96
C MET A 513 -19.45 -11.78 -12.96
N LYS A 514 -20.05 -12.71 -13.71
CA LYS A 514 -21.47 -13.09 -13.56
C LYS A 514 -21.56 -14.35 -12.71
N ILE A 515 -22.67 -14.53 -11.99
CA ILE A 515 -22.96 -15.72 -11.18
C ILE A 515 -24.27 -16.34 -11.67
N GLN A 516 -24.35 -17.67 -11.61
CA GLN A 516 -25.61 -18.40 -11.68
C GLN A 516 -25.61 -19.58 -10.69
N GLY A 517 -26.71 -19.78 -9.97
CA GLY A 517 -27.02 -21.04 -9.30
C GLY A 517 -27.98 -21.86 -10.16
N ARG A 518 -27.69 -23.15 -10.41
CA ARG A 518 -28.56 -24.04 -11.21
C ARG A 518 -29.10 -25.25 -10.45
N GLY A 519 -28.77 -25.40 -9.16
CA GLY A 519 -29.18 -26.53 -8.34
C GLY A 519 -28.71 -27.86 -8.94
N GLY A 520 -29.58 -28.88 -8.89
CA GLY A 520 -29.33 -30.20 -9.49
C GLY A 520 -29.61 -30.30 -10.99
N GLN A 521 -29.64 -29.17 -11.72
CA GLN A 521 -29.67 -29.22 -13.19
C GLN A 521 -28.32 -29.67 -13.75
N ASP A 522 -28.34 -30.20 -14.98
CA ASP A 522 -27.18 -30.65 -15.74
C ASP A 522 -26.19 -31.51 -14.89
N PRO A 523 -26.65 -32.63 -14.32
CA PRO A 523 -25.77 -33.59 -13.65
C PRO A 523 -24.80 -34.21 -14.66
N ILE A 524 -23.55 -34.41 -14.23
CA ILE A 524 -22.47 -35.03 -15.03
C ILE A 524 -22.22 -36.49 -14.66
N GLU A 525 -22.83 -36.96 -13.58
CA GLU A 525 -22.74 -38.33 -13.05
C GLU A 525 -24.05 -38.75 -12.37
N ASN A 526 -24.22 -40.04 -12.09
CA ASN A 526 -25.41 -40.55 -11.38
C ASN A 526 -25.34 -40.32 -9.85
N ASP A 527 -26.31 -39.54 -9.34
CA ASP A 527 -26.52 -39.23 -7.93
C ASP A 527 -26.94 -40.43 -7.06
N ASP A 528 -27.20 -41.62 -7.59
CA ASP A 528 -27.29 -42.86 -6.80
C ASP A 528 -25.98 -43.16 -6.04
N THR A 529 -24.83 -42.77 -6.62
CA THR A 529 -23.50 -43.09 -6.09
C THR A 529 -22.91 -41.94 -5.28
N ALA A 530 -22.16 -42.25 -4.21
CA ALA A 530 -21.46 -41.22 -3.42
C ALA A 530 -20.43 -40.44 -4.25
N TRP A 531 -19.85 -41.07 -5.27
CA TRP A 531 -18.95 -40.47 -6.25
C TRP A 531 -19.67 -39.49 -7.18
N GLY A 532 -20.80 -39.90 -7.77
CA GLY A 532 -21.58 -39.05 -8.66
C GLY A 532 -22.14 -37.81 -7.95
N ARG A 533 -22.66 -37.98 -6.72
CA ARG A 533 -23.04 -36.85 -5.86
C ARG A 533 -21.87 -35.89 -5.60
N MET A 534 -20.64 -36.39 -5.49
CA MET A 534 -19.45 -35.52 -5.37
C MET A 534 -19.09 -34.80 -6.67
N MET A 535 -19.29 -35.42 -7.83
CA MET A 535 -19.09 -34.79 -9.13
C MET A 535 -20.14 -33.72 -9.42
N ASN A 536 -21.39 -33.93 -9.01
CA ASN A 536 -22.48 -32.96 -9.21
C ASN A 536 -22.39 -31.75 -8.27
N ARG A 537 -21.79 -31.89 -7.07
CA ARG A 537 -21.43 -30.75 -6.17
C ARG A 537 -20.20 -29.97 -6.66
N ARG A 538 -20.37 -29.27 -7.79
CA ARG A 538 -19.31 -28.51 -8.48
C ARG A 538 -19.66 -27.02 -8.67
N VAL A 539 -18.63 -26.23 -8.96
CA VAL A 539 -18.75 -24.94 -9.66
C VAL A 539 -17.98 -25.04 -10.97
N GLU A 540 -18.60 -24.61 -12.06
CA GLU A 540 -17.96 -24.41 -13.36
C GLU A 540 -17.64 -22.92 -13.53
N ILE A 541 -16.49 -22.62 -14.12
CA ILE A 541 -16.08 -21.27 -14.51
C ILE A 541 -15.76 -21.28 -15.99
N GLU A 542 -16.42 -20.41 -16.75
CA GLU A 542 -16.24 -20.27 -18.20
C GLU A 542 -15.95 -18.80 -18.56
N VAL A 543 -15.02 -18.59 -19.50
CA VAL A 543 -14.75 -17.26 -20.06
C VAL A 543 -15.80 -16.98 -21.14
N ILE A 544 -16.72 -16.07 -20.86
CA ILE A 544 -17.82 -15.69 -21.75
C ILE A 544 -17.45 -14.54 -22.69
N GLU A 545 -16.44 -13.74 -22.31
CA GLU A 545 -15.88 -12.67 -23.14
C GLU A 545 -14.36 -12.63 -22.93
N PHE A 546 -13.59 -12.78 -24.01
CA PHE A 546 -12.13 -12.58 -24.01
C PHE A 546 -11.81 -11.09 -24.26
N GLN A 547 -10.58 -10.68 -23.91
CA GLN A 547 -10.06 -9.34 -24.18
C GLN A 547 -9.66 -9.16 -25.66
#